data_AF-A0A1A9GDK1-F1
#
_entry.id   AF-A0A1A9GDK1-F1
#
_cell.length_a   1.000
_cell.length_b   1.000
_cell.length_c   1.000
_cell.angle_alpha   90.00
_cell.angle_beta   90.00
_cell.angle_gamma   90.00
#
_symmetry.space_group_name_H-M   'P 1'
#
loop_
_entity.id
_entity.type
_entity.pdbx_description
1 polymer ?
#
loop_
_entity_poly.entity_id
_entity_poly.type
_entity_poly.pdbx_seq_one_letter_code
_entity_poly.pdbx_strand_id
1 'polypeptide(L)'
;MKRHLLAASFAALLATPALATECTPITKTQVEHLFDRWNASLSTLDPEKVVENYAADALLLPTLSNKPRLTQKERAEYFAEFLQKHPKGEIDSRTIKLGCNDAIDTGIYTFTLKDGTEVPARYTFTYEFKNGKWLISSHHSSAMPEREPS
;
A
#
# COMPACT_ATOMS: atom_id res chain seq x y z
N MET A 1 -75.46 -21.24 -12.32
CA MET A 1 -74.57 -21.86 -11.32
C MET A 1 -73.13 -21.60 -11.75
N LYS A 2 -72.37 -20.89 -10.91
CA LYS A 2 -70.99 -20.44 -11.12
C LYS A 2 -70.00 -21.60 -10.98
N ARG A 3 -68.96 -21.65 -11.82
CA ARG A 3 -67.65 -22.22 -11.47
C ARG A 3 -66.55 -21.38 -12.11
N HIS A 4 -66.01 -20.44 -11.34
CA HIS A 4 -64.78 -19.74 -11.68
C HIS A 4 -63.60 -20.62 -11.23
N LEU A 5 -62.77 -21.03 -12.19
CA LEU A 5 -61.48 -21.68 -11.90
C LEU A 5 -60.46 -20.55 -11.68
N LEU A 6 -60.00 -20.41 -10.43
CA LEU A 6 -58.90 -19.53 -10.04
C LEU A 6 -57.59 -20.13 -10.57
N ALA A 7 -56.96 -19.47 -11.53
CA ALA A 7 -55.59 -19.74 -11.92
C ALA A 7 -54.64 -19.05 -10.92
N ALA A 8 -53.98 -19.83 -10.08
CA ALA A 8 -52.92 -19.32 -9.20
C ALA A 8 -51.60 -19.28 -9.99
N SER A 9 -51.21 -18.08 -10.45
CA SER A 9 -49.87 -17.85 -10.99
C SER A 9 -48.87 -17.80 -9.84
N PHE A 10 -48.07 -18.86 -9.69
CA PHE A 10 -46.85 -18.81 -8.90
C PHE A 10 -45.76 -18.08 -9.70
N ALA A 11 -45.58 -16.79 -9.42
CA ALA A 11 -44.39 -16.07 -9.85
C ALA A 11 -43.22 -16.48 -8.93
N ALA A 12 -42.39 -17.41 -9.38
CA ALA A 12 -41.13 -17.71 -8.71
C ALA A 12 -40.17 -16.52 -8.89
N LEU A 13 -39.88 -15.80 -7.81
CA LEU A 13 -38.74 -14.87 -7.80
C LEU A 13 -37.46 -15.69 -7.95
N LEU A 14 -36.87 -15.68 -9.14
CA LEU A 14 -35.50 -16.14 -9.34
C LEU A 14 -34.57 -15.11 -8.69
N ALA A 15 -34.10 -15.39 -7.47
CA ALA A 15 -32.99 -14.66 -6.89
C ALA A 15 -31.75 -14.92 -7.75
N THR A 16 -31.26 -13.91 -8.46
CA THR A 16 -29.96 -13.99 -9.14
C THR A 16 -28.88 -14.16 -8.07
N PRO A 17 -28.04 -15.20 -8.12
CA PRO A 17 -26.93 -15.31 -7.20
C PRO A 17 -26.06 -14.06 -7.39
N ALA A 18 -25.84 -13.31 -6.31
CA ALA A 18 -24.81 -12.29 -6.31
C ALA A 18 -23.49 -13.00 -6.63
N LEU A 19 -22.85 -12.64 -7.75
CA LEU A 19 -21.48 -13.07 -8.02
C LEU A 19 -20.65 -12.54 -6.84
N ALA A 20 -20.21 -13.44 -5.96
CA ALA A 20 -19.20 -13.08 -4.98
C ALA A 20 -17.97 -12.64 -5.77
N THR A 21 -17.64 -11.35 -5.72
CA THR A 21 -16.39 -10.86 -6.29
C THR A 21 -15.26 -11.55 -5.55
N GLU A 22 -14.62 -12.53 -6.19
CA GLU A 22 -13.47 -13.21 -5.61
C GLU A 22 -12.33 -12.18 -5.43
N CYS A 23 -11.76 -12.16 -4.24
CA CYS A 23 -10.62 -11.32 -3.94
C CYS A 23 -9.39 -11.83 -4.69
N THR A 24 -8.53 -10.92 -5.14
CA THR A 24 -7.23 -11.29 -5.70
C THR A 24 -6.34 -11.81 -4.56
N PRO A 25 -5.85 -13.06 -4.65
CA PRO A 25 -5.02 -13.62 -3.60
C PRO A 25 -3.62 -12.97 -3.59
N ILE A 26 -3.04 -12.83 -2.40
CA ILE A 26 -1.64 -12.44 -2.19
C ILE A 26 -1.08 -13.18 -0.97
N THR A 27 0.18 -13.61 -1.04
CA THR A 27 0.90 -14.26 0.06
C THR A 27 1.79 -13.26 0.80
N LYS A 28 2.24 -13.61 2.01
CA LYS A 28 3.20 -12.79 2.77
C LYS A 28 4.49 -12.54 1.97
N THR A 29 5.07 -13.56 1.36
CA THR A 29 6.27 -13.42 0.51
C THR A 29 6.05 -12.49 -0.68
N GLN A 30 4.85 -12.51 -1.28
CA GLN A 30 4.54 -11.55 -2.35
C GLN A 30 4.47 -10.11 -1.83
N VAL A 31 3.95 -9.89 -0.62
CA VAL A 31 3.96 -8.56 0.04
C VAL A 31 5.39 -8.10 0.34
N GLU A 32 6.28 -8.99 0.80
CA GLU A 32 7.70 -8.68 1.02
C GLU A 32 8.36 -8.18 -0.27
N HIS A 33 8.07 -8.83 -1.41
CA HIS A 33 8.55 -8.40 -2.72
C HIS A 33 7.99 -7.05 -3.19
N LEU A 34 6.84 -6.60 -2.68
CA LEU A 34 6.34 -5.25 -2.97
C LEU A 34 7.23 -4.19 -2.31
N PHE A 35 7.71 -4.45 -1.08
CA PHE A 35 8.72 -3.61 -0.45
C PHE A 35 10.04 -3.67 -1.23
N ASP A 36 10.51 -4.85 -1.61
CA ASP A 36 11.77 -5.00 -2.37
C ASP A 36 11.73 -4.20 -3.67
N ARG A 37 10.60 -4.28 -4.41
CA ARG A 37 10.36 -3.51 -5.63
C ARG A 37 10.41 -2.00 -5.37
N TRP A 38 9.74 -1.53 -4.32
CA TRP A 38 9.77 -0.11 -3.93
C TRP A 38 11.18 0.33 -3.53
N ASN A 39 11.89 -0.44 -2.71
CA ASN A 39 13.23 -0.13 -2.24
C ASN A 39 14.26 -0.13 -3.39
N ALA A 40 14.14 -1.08 -4.34
CA ALA A 40 14.96 -1.10 -5.56
C ALA A 40 14.75 0.16 -6.40
N SER A 41 13.53 0.70 -6.46
CA SER A 41 13.25 1.94 -7.19
C SER A 41 13.99 3.15 -6.59
N LEU A 42 14.28 3.17 -5.28
CA LEU A 42 15.09 4.24 -4.68
C LEU A 42 16.51 4.29 -5.25
N SER A 43 17.08 3.13 -5.58
CA SER A 43 18.43 3.05 -6.15
C SER A 43 18.54 3.60 -7.58
N THR A 44 17.41 3.83 -8.25
CA THR A 44 17.38 4.45 -9.58
C THR A 44 17.63 5.96 -9.53
N LEU A 45 17.44 6.58 -8.36
CA LEU A 45 17.46 8.04 -8.16
C LEU A 45 16.44 8.80 -9.03
N ASP A 46 15.45 8.09 -9.58
CA ASP A 46 14.36 8.66 -10.37
C ASP A 46 13.06 8.68 -9.54
N PRO A 47 12.54 9.86 -9.14
CA PRO A 47 11.33 9.94 -8.34
C PRO A 47 10.10 9.36 -9.04
N GLU A 48 10.05 9.37 -10.39
CA GLU A 48 8.94 8.78 -11.13
C GLU A 48 8.91 7.26 -10.99
N LYS A 49 10.08 6.62 -11.00
CA LYS A 49 10.21 5.17 -10.73
C LYS A 49 9.75 4.80 -9.32
N VAL A 50 9.94 5.69 -8.35
CA VAL A 50 9.44 5.47 -6.99
C VAL A 50 7.92 5.58 -6.96
N VAL A 51 7.34 6.66 -7.52
CA VAL A 51 5.90 6.87 -7.47
C VAL A 51 5.09 5.94 -8.36
N GLU A 52 5.70 5.26 -9.34
CA GLU A 52 5.09 4.14 -10.09
C GLU A 52 4.61 2.99 -9.18
N ASN A 53 5.14 2.88 -7.96
CA ASN A 53 4.69 1.90 -6.97
C ASN A 53 3.41 2.29 -6.23
N TYR A 54 2.96 3.55 -6.36
CA TYR A 54 1.83 4.10 -5.63
C TYR A 54 0.57 4.13 -6.50
N ALA A 55 -0.57 3.91 -5.88
CA ALA A 55 -1.84 4.23 -6.50
C ALA A 55 -1.95 5.74 -6.77
N ALA A 56 -2.73 6.13 -7.78
CA ALA A 56 -2.91 7.54 -8.14
C ALA A 56 -3.46 8.37 -6.97
N ASP A 57 -4.33 7.75 -6.17
CA ASP A 57 -5.00 8.29 -4.99
C ASP A 57 -4.28 7.99 -3.66
N ALA A 58 -3.05 7.48 -3.69
CA ALA A 58 -2.35 7.05 -2.49
C ALA A 58 -2.04 8.20 -1.51
N LEU A 59 -1.96 7.90 -0.21
CA LEU A 59 -1.46 8.83 0.81
C LEU A 59 0.00 8.55 1.14
N LEU A 60 0.82 9.59 1.26
CA LEU A 60 2.14 9.49 1.90
C LEU A 60 2.24 10.48 3.07
N LEU A 61 2.57 9.95 4.25
CA LEU A 61 2.96 10.67 5.45
C LEU A 61 4.46 10.40 5.69
N PRO A 62 5.35 11.27 5.19
CA PRO A 62 6.78 11.00 5.19
C PRO A 62 7.49 11.43 6.48
N THR A 63 8.66 10.83 6.74
CA THR A 63 9.47 11.10 7.94
C THR A 63 9.98 12.54 8.06
N LEU A 64 10.35 13.15 6.92
CA LEU A 64 11.12 14.40 6.87
C LEU A 64 10.27 15.63 6.49
N SER A 65 8.94 15.51 6.48
CA SER A 65 8.07 16.62 6.09
C SER A 65 6.75 16.61 6.84
N ASN A 66 6.37 17.78 7.37
CA ASN A 66 5.06 17.96 8.01
C ASN A 66 3.89 17.95 7.01
N LYS A 67 4.16 18.05 5.70
CA LYS A 67 3.14 18.10 4.64
C LYS A 67 2.79 16.67 4.17
N PRO A 68 1.53 16.21 4.33
CA PRO A 68 1.03 15.01 3.66
C PRO A 68 1.11 15.15 2.14
N ARG A 69 1.41 14.06 1.43
CA ARG A 69 1.44 14.02 -0.04
C ARG A 69 0.25 13.22 -0.54
N LEU A 70 -0.70 13.92 -1.17
CA LEU A 70 -2.01 13.37 -1.56
C LEU A 70 -2.07 13.10 -3.06
N THR A 71 -1.22 13.77 -3.84
CA THR A 71 -1.14 13.60 -5.29
C THR A 71 0.17 12.94 -5.72
N GLN A 72 0.16 12.33 -6.90
CA GLN A 72 1.36 11.71 -7.47
C GLN A 72 2.50 12.71 -7.63
N LYS A 73 2.18 13.94 -8.07
CA LYS A 73 3.15 15.05 -8.16
C LYS A 73 3.79 15.36 -6.81
N GLU A 74 2.99 15.50 -5.75
CA GLU A 74 3.50 15.81 -4.41
C GLU A 74 4.38 14.69 -3.84
N ARG A 75 4.06 13.43 -4.16
CA ARG A 75 4.90 12.27 -3.80
C ARG A 75 6.23 12.31 -4.58
N ALA A 76 6.20 12.61 -5.88
CA ALA A 76 7.40 12.70 -6.71
C ALA A 76 8.33 13.84 -6.23
N GLU A 77 7.76 15.00 -5.87
CA GLU A 77 8.52 16.12 -5.29
C GLU A 77 9.22 15.71 -3.98
N TYR A 78 8.53 14.99 -3.09
CA TYR A 78 9.14 14.47 -1.87
C TYR A 78 10.30 13.51 -2.17
N PHE A 79 10.09 12.58 -3.11
CA PHE A 79 11.15 11.63 -3.49
C PHE A 79 12.31 12.32 -4.20
N ALA A 80 12.09 13.38 -4.97
CA ALA A 80 13.18 14.15 -5.58
C ALA A 80 14.13 14.75 -4.53
N GLU A 81 13.64 15.12 -3.35
CA GLU A 81 14.47 15.55 -2.21
C GLU A 81 15.10 14.35 -1.49
N PHE A 82 14.29 13.32 -1.18
CA PHE A 82 14.76 12.15 -0.42
C PHE A 82 15.88 11.38 -1.14
N LEU A 83 15.77 11.23 -2.46
CA LEU A 83 16.73 10.50 -3.29
C LEU A 83 18.11 11.17 -3.36
N GLN A 84 18.22 12.47 -3.10
CA GLN A 84 19.53 13.17 -3.01
C GLN A 84 20.42 12.63 -1.87
N LYS A 85 19.82 11.92 -0.91
CA LYS A 85 20.50 11.25 0.20
C LYS A 85 20.98 9.83 -0.16
N HIS A 86 20.66 9.33 -1.37
CA HIS A 86 20.88 7.95 -1.83
C HIS A 86 20.48 6.90 -0.78
N PRO A 87 19.22 6.94 -0.31
CA PRO A 87 18.76 6.06 0.75
C PRO A 87 18.73 4.59 0.31
N LYS A 88 19.16 3.70 1.20
CA LYS A 88 19.00 2.24 1.06
C LYS A 88 18.28 1.72 2.29
N GLY A 89 17.09 1.16 2.12
CA GLY A 89 16.29 0.64 3.23
C GLY A 89 16.58 -0.82 3.52
N GLU A 90 16.62 -1.20 4.79
CA GLU A 90 16.64 -2.57 5.28
C GLU A 90 15.52 -2.77 6.31
N ILE A 91 14.86 -3.93 6.30
CA ILE A 91 13.76 -4.25 7.23
C ILE A 91 14.33 -4.86 8.50
N ASP A 92 14.14 -4.19 9.63
CA ASP A 92 14.57 -4.68 10.95
C ASP A 92 13.50 -5.59 11.57
N SER A 93 12.23 -5.23 11.38
CA SER A 93 11.08 -6.03 11.83
C SER A 93 9.88 -5.84 10.92
N ARG A 94 9.02 -6.86 10.86
CA ARG A 94 7.89 -6.92 9.93
C ARG A 94 6.72 -7.70 10.51
N THR A 95 5.53 -7.17 10.31
CA THR A 95 4.24 -7.83 10.54
C THR A 95 3.37 -7.63 9.30
N ILE A 96 2.94 -8.73 8.69
CA ILE A 96 2.07 -8.71 7.51
C ILE A 96 0.66 -9.18 7.88
N LYS A 97 -0.35 -8.40 7.47
CA LYS A 97 -1.77 -8.77 7.48
C LYS A 97 -2.30 -8.80 6.05
N LEU A 98 -3.10 -9.81 5.73
CA LEU A 98 -3.68 -10.03 4.41
C LEU A 98 -5.20 -9.84 4.49
N GLY A 99 -5.80 -9.19 3.51
CA GLY A 99 -7.24 -9.06 3.37
C GLY A 99 -7.71 -9.26 1.92
N CYS A 100 -8.85 -8.68 1.58
CA CYS A 100 -9.51 -8.91 0.30
C CYS A 100 -9.12 -7.81 -0.69
N ASN A 101 -8.28 -8.12 -1.69
CA ASN A 101 -7.66 -7.12 -2.56
C ASN A 101 -6.82 -6.09 -1.78
N ASP A 102 -6.44 -6.40 -0.54
CA ASP A 102 -5.68 -5.54 0.36
C ASP A 102 -4.59 -6.33 1.10
N ALA A 103 -3.52 -5.62 1.50
CA ALA A 103 -2.51 -6.12 2.42
C ALA A 103 -1.89 -4.97 3.22
N ILE A 104 -1.36 -5.28 4.41
CA ILE A 104 -0.63 -4.34 5.27
C ILE A 104 0.73 -4.94 5.59
N ASP A 105 1.80 -4.19 5.33
CA ASP A 105 3.17 -4.46 5.77
C ASP A 105 3.61 -3.36 6.72
N THR A 106 3.89 -3.69 7.98
CA THR A 106 4.26 -2.71 9.00
C THR A 106 5.38 -3.21 9.88
N GLY A 107 6.21 -2.31 10.37
CA GLY A 107 7.30 -2.64 11.26
C GLY A 107 8.30 -1.51 11.38
N ILE A 108 9.57 -1.90 11.49
CA ILE A 108 10.71 -0.99 11.61
C ILE A 108 11.66 -1.27 10.46
N TYR A 109 12.16 -0.21 9.85
CA TYR A 109 13.24 -0.26 8.88
C TYR A 109 14.35 0.72 9.26
N THR A 110 15.51 0.53 8.66
CA THR A 110 16.63 1.45 8.77
C THR A 110 17.06 1.88 7.39
N PHE A 111 17.19 3.20 7.18
CA PHE A 111 17.80 3.73 5.97
C PHE A 111 19.27 4.03 6.22
N THR A 112 20.15 3.45 5.41
CA THR A 112 21.54 3.91 5.28
C THR A 112 21.60 4.98 4.20
N LEU A 113 22.15 6.15 4.55
CA LEU A 113 22.35 7.28 3.63
C LEU A 113 23.77 7.26 3.02
N LYS A 114 24.01 8.08 2.00
CA LYS A 114 25.30 8.15 1.30
C LYS A 114 26.52 8.47 2.18
N ASP A 115 26.30 9.16 3.29
CA ASP A 115 27.35 9.52 4.27
C ASP A 115 27.57 8.44 5.34
N GLY A 116 26.85 7.32 5.24
CA GLY A 116 26.90 6.22 6.21
C GLY A 116 25.95 6.40 7.39
N THR A 117 25.20 7.51 7.46
CA THR A 117 24.21 7.71 8.52
C THR A 117 23.11 6.66 8.44
N GLU A 118 22.83 6.00 9.56
CA GLU A 118 21.69 5.10 9.72
C GLU A 118 20.52 5.85 10.36
N VAL A 119 19.34 5.71 9.76
CA VAL A 119 18.11 6.37 10.20
C VAL A 119 17.04 5.31 10.43
N PRO A 120 16.89 4.80 11.68
CA PRO A 120 15.82 3.89 12.02
C PRO A 120 14.48 4.62 12.04
N ALA A 121 13.45 3.96 11.52
CA ALA A 121 12.11 4.51 11.43
C ALA A 121 11.04 3.43 11.42
N ARG A 122 9.84 3.80 11.88
CA ARG A 122 8.65 2.95 11.85
C ARG A 122 7.93 3.17 10.54
N TYR A 123 7.40 2.11 9.96
CA TYR A 123 6.66 2.18 8.70
C TYR A 123 5.34 1.43 8.73
N THR A 124 4.42 1.89 7.88
CA THR A 124 3.23 1.16 7.46
C THR A 124 3.05 1.38 5.97
N PHE A 125 3.10 0.30 5.19
CA PHE A 125 2.60 0.25 3.82
C PHE A 125 1.25 -0.47 3.83
N THR A 126 0.23 0.16 3.26
CA THR A 126 -0.98 -0.55 2.83
C THR A 126 -0.93 -0.70 1.32
N TYR A 127 -1.35 -1.86 0.85
CA TYR A 127 -1.40 -2.20 -0.56
C TYR A 127 -2.83 -2.50 -0.98
N GLU A 128 -3.18 -2.11 -2.19
CA GLU A 128 -4.45 -2.44 -2.84
C GLU A 128 -4.19 -3.02 -4.22
N PHE A 129 -5.02 -3.99 -4.62
CA PHE A 129 -5.02 -4.50 -5.98
C PHE A 129 -5.89 -3.60 -6.88
N LYS A 130 -5.24 -2.82 -7.75
CA LYS A 130 -5.89 -1.91 -8.70
C LYS A 130 -5.40 -2.19 -10.11
N ASN A 131 -6.33 -2.33 -11.06
CA ASN A 131 -6.04 -2.47 -12.49
C ASN A 131 -4.99 -3.56 -12.81
N GLY A 132 -5.09 -4.72 -12.15
CA GLY A 132 -4.16 -5.83 -12.36
C GLY A 132 -2.82 -5.73 -11.63
N LYS A 133 -2.63 -4.73 -10.74
CA LYS A 133 -1.36 -4.48 -10.05
C LYS A 133 -1.59 -4.22 -8.56
N TRP A 134 -0.67 -4.74 -7.74
CA TRP A 134 -0.55 -4.38 -6.33
C TRP A 134 0.24 -3.07 -6.20
N LEU A 135 -0.42 -2.03 -5.67
CA LEU A 135 0.11 -0.69 -5.52
C LEU A 135 -0.03 -0.23 -4.06
N ILE A 136 0.88 0.64 -3.62
CA ILE A 136 0.81 1.28 -2.31
C ILE A 136 -0.42 2.22 -2.31
N SER A 137 -1.37 1.99 -1.40
CA SER A 137 -2.52 2.88 -1.17
C SER A 137 -2.26 3.88 -0.04
N SER A 138 -1.44 3.52 0.95
CA SER A 138 -0.97 4.44 1.99
C SER A 138 0.44 4.05 2.43
N HIS A 139 1.28 5.05 2.65
CA HIS A 139 2.60 4.89 3.26
C HIS A 139 2.72 5.90 4.41
N HIS A 140 2.86 5.40 5.63
CA HIS A 140 3.28 6.20 6.77
C HIS A 140 4.72 5.83 7.15
N SER A 141 5.59 6.82 7.28
CA SER A 141 6.94 6.67 7.82
C SER A 141 7.19 7.72 8.90
N SER A 142 7.79 7.30 10.01
CA SER A 142 8.06 8.18 11.14
C SER A 142 9.35 7.80 11.85
N ALA A 143 10.07 8.81 12.36
CA ALA A 143 11.27 8.57 13.16
C ALA A 143 10.93 7.73 14.41
N MET A 144 11.94 7.10 15.00
CA MET A 144 11.79 6.53 16.34
C MET A 144 11.38 7.63 17.34
N PRO A 145 10.38 7.38 18.21
CA PRO A 145 9.80 8.42 19.04
C PRO A 145 10.67 8.77 20.25
N GLU A 146 11.45 7.81 20.75
CA GLU A 146 12.40 8.00 21.83
C GLU A 146 13.72 8.53 21.26
N ARG A 147 14.37 9.43 22.00
CA ARG A 147 15.76 9.79 21.73
C ARG A 147 16.62 8.80 22.51
N GLU A 148 17.65 8.25 21.90
CA GLU A 148 18.68 7.51 22.65
C GLU A 148 19.13 8.36 23.84
N PRO A 149 19.29 7.77 25.04
CA PRO A 149 19.81 8.51 26.17
C PRO A 149 21.19 9.07 25.81
N SER A 150 21.33 10.38 25.93
CA SER A 150 22.60 11.10 25.80
C SER A 150 23.64 10.62 26.79
#